data_AF-A0A0Q8XXP5-F1
#
_entry.id   AF-A0A0Q8XXP5-F1
#
_cell.length_a   1.000
_cell.length_b   1.000
_cell.length_c   1.000
_cell.angle_alpha   90.00
_cell.angle_beta   90.00
_cell.angle_gamma   90.00
#
_symmetry.space_group_name_H-M   'P 1'
#
loop_
_entity.id
_entity.type
_entity.pdbx_description
1 polymer ?
#
loop_
_entity_poly.entity_id
_entity_poly.type
_entity_poly.pdbx_seq_one_letter_code
_entity_poly.pdbx_strand_id
1 'polypeptide(L)'
;MLDISSKFRRAGVAALTLGMAGVLFTGCTTTDSRATATPAEKRQELDSATDATLSKLYESAPQSKQLVERARGVLVFPAVLSASFIVGAQHGTGVLRVSSQDTGYFSITGGSIGFQAGAQSKAMVVLFMTDEALAKFRASSGWTVGADATIAVANVGVNGSIDSNTAQQPIVGFVLNNGGLMAGVSVDGSKISPLLL
;
A
#
# COMPACT_ATOMS: atom_id res chain seq x y z
N MET A 1 -2.54 42.23 -72.10
CA MET A 1 -3.52 42.06 -73.20
C MET A 1 -4.27 40.77 -72.89
N LEU A 2 -5.50 40.70 -72.37
CA LEU A 2 -6.58 41.60 -71.92
C LEU A 2 -7.27 40.80 -70.76
N ASP A 3 -7.66 41.41 -69.62
CA ASP A 3 -9.03 41.88 -69.30
C ASP A 3 -10.12 40.78 -69.41
N ILE A 4 -11.17 40.63 -68.60
CA ILE A 4 -11.75 41.33 -67.45
C ILE A 4 -12.97 40.47 -67.04
N SER A 5 -13.36 40.49 -65.76
CA SER A 5 -14.76 40.45 -65.25
C SER A 5 -14.68 40.01 -63.78
N SER A 6 -14.70 40.87 -62.75
CA SER A 6 -15.62 41.94 -62.37
C SER A 6 -17.09 41.48 -62.27
N LYS A 7 -17.52 41.17 -61.04
CA LYS A 7 -18.62 41.86 -60.34
C LYS A 7 -18.91 41.16 -59.00
N PHE A 8 -18.60 41.85 -57.89
CA PHE A 8 -19.55 42.66 -57.11
C PHE A 8 -20.33 41.77 -56.13
N ARG A 9 -19.99 41.74 -54.84
CA ARG A 9 -20.57 42.58 -53.76
C ARG A 9 -20.28 41.81 -52.46
N ARG A 10 -20.06 42.36 -51.27
CA ARG A 10 -20.20 43.71 -50.71
C ARG A 10 -19.47 43.70 -49.37
N ALA A 11 -18.70 44.76 -49.14
CA ALA A 11 -18.55 45.52 -47.90
C ALA A 11 -18.36 44.77 -46.57
N GLY A 12 -17.20 45.01 -45.95
CA GLY A 12 -17.03 44.81 -44.52
C GLY A 12 -15.60 44.99 -44.02
N VAL A 13 -14.86 45.97 -44.52
CA VAL A 13 -13.56 46.38 -43.93
C VAL A 13 -13.86 47.35 -42.79
N ALA A 14 -13.44 47.01 -41.59
CA ALA A 14 -13.17 47.97 -40.54
C ALA A 14 -11.97 47.46 -39.72
N ALA A 15 -10.78 47.59 -40.31
CA ALA A 15 -9.54 47.58 -39.57
C ALA A 15 -9.36 48.96 -38.92
N LEU A 16 -9.36 49.01 -37.59
CA LEU A 16 -8.86 50.15 -36.83
C LEU A 16 -7.80 49.61 -35.86
N THR A 17 -6.56 49.72 -36.32
CA THR A 17 -5.36 49.55 -35.52
C THR A 17 -5.23 50.72 -34.55
N LEU A 18 -5.03 50.45 -33.25
CA LEU A 18 -3.99 51.09 -32.41
C LEU A 18 -4.02 50.49 -30.99
N GLY A 19 -2.86 50.07 -30.48
CA GLY A 19 -2.58 50.14 -29.04
C GLY A 19 -2.48 48.81 -28.27
N MET A 20 -1.29 48.22 -28.30
CA MET A 20 -0.50 47.84 -27.13
C MET A 20 -1.09 46.88 -26.06
N ALA A 21 -0.40 45.74 -25.96
CA ALA A 21 -0.07 45.01 -24.74
C ALA A 21 -1.14 44.15 -24.02
N GLY A 22 -0.74 42.91 -23.71
CA GLY A 22 -1.23 42.19 -22.54
C GLY A 22 -1.91 40.86 -22.84
N VAL A 23 -1.10 39.81 -22.97
CA VAL A 23 -1.55 38.43 -22.79
C VAL A 23 -2.04 38.30 -21.34
N LEU A 24 -3.34 38.24 -21.12
CA LEU A 24 -3.91 37.80 -19.84
C LEU A 24 -4.89 36.65 -20.11
N PHE A 25 -4.34 35.51 -20.49
CA PHE A 25 -4.94 34.24 -20.07
C PHE A 25 -4.79 34.18 -18.55
N THR A 26 -5.79 34.68 -17.83
CA THR A 26 -5.99 34.43 -16.40
C THR A 26 -6.41 32.97 -16.25
N GLY A 27 -5.45 32.07 -16.41
CA GLY A 27 -5.59 30.62 -16.34
C GLY A 27 -4.56 30.04 -15.40
N CYS A 28 -4.36 30.65 -14.24
CA CYS A 28 -3.56 30.07 -13.15
C CYS A 28 -4.50 29.70 -12.00
N THR A 29 -5.31 28.66 -12.16
CA THR A 29 -5.62 27.82 -11.00
C THR A 29 -4.49 26.79 -10.91
N THR A 30 -3.33 27.26 -10.48
CA THR A 30 -2.32 26.32 -9.97
C THR A 30 -2.89 25.82 -8.64
N THR A 31 -3.57 24.69 -8.67
CA THR A 31 -3.80 23.90 -7.45
C THR A 31 -2.46 23.27 -7.10
N ASP A 32 -1.52 24.10 -6.67
CA ASP A 32 -0.27 23.67 -6.04
C ASP A 32 -0.53 23.56 -4.54
N SER A 33 -1.34 22.57 -4.18
CA SER A 33 -1.49 22.13 -2.81
C SER A 33 -0.86 20.76 -2.70
N ARG A 34 0.48 20.69 -2.83
CA ARG A 34 1.24 19.62 -2.18
C ARG A 34 1.24 19.88 -0.67
N ALA A 35 0.05 19.91 -0.08
CA ALA A 35 -0.10 19.84 1.36
C ALA A 35 0.56 18.53 1.77
N THR A 36 1.65 18.62 2.54
CA THR A 36 2.24 17.43 3.14
C THR A 36 1.17 16.88 4.08
N ALA A 37 0.64 15.71 3.76
CA ALA A 37 -0.44 15.09 4.54
C ALA A 37 -0.07 15.13 6.03
N THR A 38 -0.99 15.67 6.82
CA THR A 38 -0.87 15.76 8.26
C THR A 38 -0.75 14.35 8.87
N PRO A 39 -0.20 14.25 10.10
CA PRO A 39 -0.23 13.01 10.88
C PRO A 39 -1.59 12.32 10.93
N ALA A 40 -2.67 13.11 11.01
CA ALA A 40 -4.04 12.58 11.08
C ALA A 40 -4.50 12.01 9.73
N GLU A 41 -4.22 12.70 8.62
CA GLU A 41 -4.57 12.22 7.28
C GLU A 41 -3.83 10.94 6.92
N LYS A 42 -2.54 10.83 7.27
CA LYS A 42 -1.76 9.60 7.05
C LYS A 42 -2.31 8.42 7.84
N ARG A 43 -2.75 8.65 9.08
CA ARG A 43 -3.39 7.63 9.91
C ARG A 43 -4.68 7.16 9.26
N GLN A 44 -5.56 8.09 8.90
CA GLN A 44 -6.82 7.77 8.24
C GLN A 44 -6.63 7.01 6.92
N GLU A 45 -5.65 7.40 6.10
CA GLU A 45 -5.30 6.69 4.86
C GLU A 45 -4.86 5.25 5.16
N LEU A 46 -4.00 5.08 6.16
CA LEU A 46 -3.45 3.78 6.53
C LEU A 46 -4.49 2.86 7.18
N ASP A 47 -5.39 3.41 7.98
CA ASP A 47 -6.52 2.69 8.58
C ASP A 47 -7.49 2.22 7.48
N SER A 48 -7.81 3.10 6.51
CA SER A 48 -8.65 2.76 5.35
C SER A 48 -8.01 1.70 4.46
N ALA A 49 -6.71 1.81 4.20
CA ALA A 49 -5.96 0.83 3.42
C ALA A 49 -5.87 -0.52 4.16
N THR A 50 -5.83 -0.51 5.49
CA THR A 50 -5.87 -1.70 6.33
C THR A 50 -7.21 -2.44 6.18
N ASP A 51 -8.33 -1.71 6.21
CA ASP A 51 -9.66 -2.30 6.00
C ASP A 51 -9.82 -2.92 4.62
N ALA A 52 -9.34 -2.21 3.58
CA ALA A 52 -9.34 -2.72 2.22
C ALA A 52 -8.47 -3.99 2.08
N THR A 53 -7.32 -4.02 2.76
CA THR A 53 -6.42 -5.18 2.76
C THR A 53 -7.05 -6.40 3.42
N LEU A 54 -7.69 -6.22 4.58
CA LEU A 54 -8.40 -7.33 5.24
C LEU A 54 -9.57 -7.83 4.39
N SER A 55 -10.33 -6.94 3.76
CA SER A 55 -11.40 -7.31 2.83
C SER A 55 -10.86 -8.16 1.68
N LYS A 56 -9.77 -7.73 1.03
CA LYS A 56 -9.10 -8.48 -0.03
C LYS A 56 -8.56 -9.83 0.44
N LEU A 57 -8.06 -9.90 1.67
CA LEU A 57 -7.62 -11.15 2.29
C LEU A 57 -8.79 -12.12 2.46
N TYR A 58 -9.95 -11.66 2.90
CA TYR A 58 -11.14 -12.51 3.03
C TYR A 58 -11.68 -12.99 1.69
N GLU A 59 -11.58 -12.18 0.64
CA GLU A 59 -11.91 -12.59 -0.73
C GLU A 59 -10.94 -13.66 -1.26
N SER A 60 -9.64 -13.48 -1.01
CA SER A 60 -8.59 -14.38 -1.50
C SER A 60 -8.48 -15.68 -0.69
N ALA A 61 -8.79 -15.62 0.61
CA ALA A 61 -8.83 -16.75 1.53
C ALA A 61 -10.00 -16.60 2.50
N PRO A 62 -11.19 -17.13 2.19
CA PRO A 62 -12.34 -17.05 3.09
C PRO A 62 -12.07 -17.58 4.50
N GLN A 63 -11.24 -18.61 4.64
CA GLN A 63 -10.86 -19.18 5.95
C GLN A 63 -10.03 -18.24 6.83
N SER A 64 -9.35 -17.25 6.24
CA SER A 64 -8.55 -16.28 6.99
C SER A 64 -9.42 -15.44 7.94
N LYS A 65 -10.70 -15.22 7.62
CA LYS A 65 -11.63 -14.49 8.47
C LYS A 65 -11.72 -15.08 9.88
N GLN A 66 -11.87 -16.40 9.97
CA GLN A 66 -11.94 -17.08 11.26
C GLN A 66 -10.61 -17.02 12.02
N LEU A 67 -9.47 -16.95 11.32
CA LEU A 67 -8.16 -16.79 11.96
C LEU A 67 -7.97 -15.37 12.48
N VAL A 68 -8.35 -14.35 11.70
CA VAL A 68 -8.30 -12.95 12.11
C VAL A 68 -9.18 -12.72 13.34
N GLU A 69 -10.39 -13.28 13.36
CA GLU A 69 -11.31 -13.18 14.51
C GLU A 69 -10.76 -13.83 15.79
N ARG A 70 -9.93 -14.88 15.65
CA ARG A 70 -9.30 -15.58 16.78
C ARG A 70 -7.97 -14.96 17.23
N ALA A 71 -7.38 -14.09 16.41
CA ALA A 71 -6.09 -13.48 16.70
C ALA A 71 -6.20 -12.53 17.90
N ARG A 72 -5.17 -12.53 18.75
CA ARG A 72 -5.03 -11.58 19.86
C ARG A 72 -4.65 -10.20 19.36
N GLY A 73 -3.93 -10.13 18.23
CA GLY A 73 -3.65 -8.91 17.51
C GLY A 73 -3.41 -9.17 16.02
N VAL A 74 -3.67 -8.16 15.21
CA VAL A 74 -3.60 -8.20 13.75
C VAL A 74 -2.74 -7.02 13.31
N LEU A 75 -1.54 -7.27 12.83
CA LEU A 75 -0.67 -6.25 12.26
C LEU A 75 -0.77 -6.29 10.74
N VAL A 76 -1.19 -5.18 10.14
CA VAL A 76 -1.44 -5.10 8.70
C VAL A 76 -0.55 -4.04 8.08
N PHE A 77 0.26 -4.45 7.10
CA PHE A 77 1.00 -3.59 6.21
C PHE A 77 0.31 -3.61 4.84
N PRO A 78 -0.56 -2.64 4.51
CA PRO A 78 -1.31 -2.65 3.26
C PRO A 78 -0.42 -2.48 2.03
N ALA A 79 0.73 -1.80 2.17
CA ALA A 79 1.69 -1.61 1.10
C ALA A 79 3.14 -1.75 1.62
N VAL A 80 3.79 -2.85 1.25
CA VAL A 80 5.21 -3.09 1.42
C VAL A 80 5.85 -3.04 0.05
N LEU A 81 6.52 -1.92 -0.23
CA LEU A 81 7.27 -1.73 -1.46
C LEU A 81 8.60 -2.44 -1.35
N SER A 82 8.85 -3.35 -2.27
CA SER A 82 10.12 -4.06 -2.41
C SER A 82 10.78 -3.65 -3.73
N ALA A 83 12.07 -3.36 -3.70
CA ALA A 83 12.88 -3.16 -4.90
C ALA A 83 14.06 -4.12 -4.84
N SER A 84 14.15 -5.02 -5.82
CA SER A 84 15.13 -6.12 -5.80
C SER A 84 15.64 -6.47 -7.20
N PHE A 85 16.91 -6.88 -7.29
CA PHE A 85 17.43 -7.65 -8.41
C PHE A 85 17.82 -9.04 -7.89
N ILE A 86 19.07 -9.19 -7.41
CA ILE A 86 19.54 -10.37 -6.67
C ILE A 86 19.37 -10.14 -5.16
N VAL A 87 19.76 -8.96 -4.71
CA VAL A 87 19.52 -8.44 -3.35
C VAL A 87 18.76 -7.13 -3.47
N GLY A 88 17.92 -6.86 -2.49
CA GLY A 88 17.05 -5.70 -2.48
C GLY A 88 16.71 -5.22 -1.08
N ALA A 89 15.89 -4.19 -1.04
CA ALA A 89 15.30 -3.68 0.19
C ALA A 89 13.79 -3.64 0.05
N GLN A 90 13.12 -3.69 1.19
CA GLN A 90 11.69 -3.44 1.27
C GLN A 90 11.37 -2.46 2.40
N HIS A 91 10.33 -1.66 2.20
CA HIS A 91 9.82 -0.73 3.17
C HIS A 91 8.29 -0.63 3.09
N GLY A 92 7.63 -0.48 4.23
CA GLY A 92 6.20 -0.25 4.32
C GLY A 92 5.78 0.25 5.68
N THR A 93 4.56 0.77 5.75
CA THR A 93 3.91 1.19 7.00
C THR A 93 2.66 0.35 7.23
N GLY A 94 2.26 0.24 8.49
CA GLY A 94 1.15 -0.62 8.88
C GLY A 94 0.55 -0.27 10.23
N VAL A 95 -0.56 -0.92 10.54
CA VAL A 95 -1.37 -0.68 11.75
C VAL A 95 -1.48 -1.98 12.54
N LEU A 96 -1.28 -1.90 13.85
CA LEU A 96 -1.58 -2.97 14.78
C LEU A 96 -3.00 -2.77 15.34
N ARG A 97 -3.84 -3.76 15.11
CA ARG A 97 -5.17 -3.87 15.70
C ARG A 97 -5.21 -4.87 16.83
N VAL A 98 -5.80 -4.50 17.95
CA VAL A 98 -6.09 -5.40 19.08
C VAL A 98 -7.55 -5.21 19.44
N SER A 99 -8.30 -6.30 19.55
CA SER A 99 -9.75 -6.25 19.81
C SER A 99 -10.50 -5.31 18.85
N SER A 100 -10.14 -5.36 17.55
CA SER A 100 -10.71 -4.55 16.46
C SER A 100 -10.51 -3.03 16.58
N GLN A 101 -9.58 -2.58 17.42
CA GLN A 101 -9.21 -1.17 17.54
C GLN A 101 -7.77 -0.95 17.10
N ASP A 102 -7.50 0.17 16.43
CA ASP A 102 -6.15 0.57 16.06
C ASP A 102 -5.39 1.00 17.32
N THR A 103 -4.29 0.31 17.62
CA THR A 103 -3.52 0.46 18.86
C THR A 103 -2.10 1.00 18.65
N GLY A 104 -1.63 1.05 17.40
CA GLY A 104 -0.32 1.59 17.08
C GLY A 104 0.02 1.48 15.61
N TYR A 105 0.97 2.31 15.18
CA TYR A 105 1.48 2.34 13.83
C TYR A 105 2.92 1.83 13.81
N PHE A 106 3.27 1.11 12.75
CA PHE A 106 4.55 0.45 12.62
C PHE A 106 5.12 0.66 11.22
N SER A 107 6.44 0.60 11.12
CA SER A 107 7.15 0.50 9.87
C SER A 107 7.84 -0.86 9.78
N ILE A 108 7.86 -1.44 8.60
CA ILE A 108 8.65 -2.62 8.27
C ILE A 108 9.76 -2.21 7.32
N THR A 109 10.99 -2.60 7.61
CA THR A 109 12.15 -2.38 6.75
C THR A 109 13.02 -3.63 6.77
N GLY A 110 13.41 -4.15 5.61
CA GLY A 110 14.20 -5.38 5.55
C GLY A 110 14.94 -5.53 4.24
N GLY A 111 15.83 -6.52 4.22
CA GLY A 111 16.37 -7.04 2.97
C GLY A 111 15.29 -7.83 2.24
N SER A 112 15.33 -7.80 0.91
CA SER A 112 14.54 -8.69 0.07
C SER A 112 15.48 -9.52 -0.80
N ILE A 113 15.30 -10.84 -0.79
CA ILE A 113 15.97 -11.75 -1.73
C ILE A 113 14.91 -12.15 -2.73
N GLY A 114 15.06 -11.67 -3.96
CA GLY A 114 14.08 -11.88 -5.03
C GLY A 114 14.63 -12.83 -6.10
N PHE A 115 13.75 -13.67 -6.65
CA PHE A 115 14.01 -14.35 -7.93
C PHE A 115 13.74 -13.44 -9.14
N GLN A 116 13.18 -12.24 -8.90
CA GLN A 116 12.74 -11.33 -9.95
C GLN A 116 13.33 -9.93 -9.74
N ALA A 117 13.82 -9.40 -10.86
CA ALA A 117 14.24 -8.03 -11.00
C ALA A 117 13.03 -7.07 -11.04
N GLY A 118 13.02 -6.04 -10.20
CA GLY A 118 12.09 -4.93 -10.31
C GLY A 118 11.61 -4.38 -8.97
N ALA A 119 10.52 -3.61 -9.06
CA ALA A 119 9.79 -3.09 -7.92
C ALA A 119 8.42 -3.78 -7.83
N GLN A 120 8.04 -4.20 -6.64
CA GLN A 120 6.76 -4.85 -6.37
C GLN A 120 6.14 -4.28 -5.10
N SER A 121 4.82 -4.08 -5.12
CA SER A 121 4.04 -3.78 -3.93
C SER A 121 3.29 -5.04 -3.50
N LYS A 122 3.39 -5.38 -2.22
CA LYS A 122 2.64 -6.48 -1.61
C LYS A 122 2.02 -6.02 -0.30
N ALA A 123 0.88 -6.57 0.06
CA ALA A 123 0.33 -6.43 1.39
C ALA A 123 0.79 -7.58 2.28
N MET A 124 0.96 -7.32 3.57
CA MET A 124 1.30 -8.31 4.58
C MET A 124 0.35 -8.20 5.77
N VAL A 125 -0.22 -9.32 6.20
CA VAL A 125 -1.06 -9.41 7.39
C VAL A 125 -0.43 -10.41 8.35
N VAL A 126 -0.14 -9.99 9.56
CA VAL A 126 0.50 -10.80 10.60
C VAL A 126 -0.47 -10.96 11.76
N LEU A 127 -0.86 -12.19 12.06
CA LEU A 127 -1.74 -12.55 13.14
C LEU A 127 -0.94 -13.06 14.32
N PHE A 128 -1.11 -12.43 15.47
CA PHE A 128 -0.60 -12.92 16.74
C PHE A 128 -1.68 -13.81 17.37
N MET A 129 -1.51 -15.12 17.28
CA MET A 129 -2.53 -16.10 17.71
C MET A 129 -2.52 -16.35 19.22
N THR A 130 -1.47 -15.92 19.91
CA THR A 130 -1.31 -16.09 21.36
C THR A 130 -1.03 -14.76 22.06
N ASP A 131 -1.41 -14.66 23.33
CA ASP A 131 -1.12 -13.49 24.17
C ASP A 131 0.39 -13.27 24.31
N GLU A 132 1.15 -14.36 24.44
CA GLU A 132 2.61 -14.30 24.55
C GLU A 132 3.27 -13.71 23.30
N ALA A 133 2.84 -14.15 22.10
CA ALA A 133 3.38 -13.62 20.85
C ALA A 133 3.10 -12.13 20.68
N LEU A 134 1.87 -11.69 20.99
CA LEU A 134 1.50 -10.28 20.94
C LEU A 134 2.29 -9.46 21.99
N ALA A 135 2.42 -9.97 23.21
CA ALA A 135 3.15 -9.30 24.28
C ALA A 135 4.63 -9.14 23.94
N LYS A 136 5.27 -10.20 23.43
CA LYS A 136 6.67 -10.16 22.97
C LYS A 136 6.88 -9.14 21.85
N PHE A 137 5.97 -9.09 20.87
CA PHE A 137 6.03 -8.09 19.80
C PHE A 137 5.93 -6.67 20.36
N ARG A 138 4.93 -6.40 21.20
CA ARG A 138 4.68 -5.06 21.76
C ARG A 138 5.76 -4.59 22.74
N ALA A 139 6.45 -5.51 23.40
CA ALA A 139 7.55 -5.19 24.30
C ALA A 139 8.86 -4.84 23.56
N SER A 140 8.95 -5.11 22.26
CA SER A 140 10.14 -4.85 21.46
C SER A 140 10.15 -3.43 20.88
N SER A 141 11.29 -2.75 20.94
CA SER A 141 11.55 -1.49 20.24
C SER A 141 11.97 -1.68 18.77
N GLY A 142 12.03 -2.93 18.31
CA GLY A 142 12.46 -3.30 16.96
C GLY A 142 12.46 -4.81 16.81
N TRP A 143 11.31 -5.36 16.40
CA TRP A 143 11.09 -6.80 16.28
C TRP A 143 11.48 -7.30 14.89
N THR A 144 12.37 -8.27 14.81
CA THR A 144 12.96 -8.78 13.58
C THR A 144 12.40 -10.15 13.25
N VAL A 145 11.74 -10.25 12.10
CA VAL A 145 11.18 -11.50 11.59
C VAL A 145 12.30 -12.49 11.31
N GLY A 146 12.17 -13.71 11.84
CA GLY A 146 13.15 -14.80 11.72
C GLY A 146 14.25 -14.80 12.79
N ALA A 147 14.50 -13.67 13.45
CA ALA A 147 15.46 -13.58 14.56
C ALA A 147 14.76 -13.57 15.94
N ASP A 148 13.73 -12.74 16.10
CA ASP A 148 12.98 -12.63 17.35
C ASP A 148 11.79 -13.60 17.41
N ALA A 149 11.18 -13.89 16.26
CA ALA A 149 10.21 -14.97 16.10
C ALA A 149 9.97 -15.31 14.61
N THR A 150 9.54 -16.54 14.38
CA THR A 150 9.20 -17.05 13.05
C THR A 150 7.74 -16.78 12.73
N ILE A 151 7.46 -16.30 11.52
CA ILE A 151 6.10 -16.14 10.99
C ILE A 151 5.82 -17.32 10.07
N ALA A 152 4.77 -18.09 10.35
CA ALA A 152 4.32 -19.12 9.44
C ALA A 152 3.43 -18.52 8.36
N VAL A 153 3.95 -18.42 7.13
CA VAL A 153 3.20 -17.85 6.01
C VAL A 153 2.17 -18.85 5.50
N ALA A 154 0.89 -18.48 5.61
CA ALA A 154 -0.25 -19.25 5.16
C ALA A 154 -0.34 -19.21 3.63
N ASN A 155 -0.45 -20.40 3.04
CA ASN A 155 -0.73 -20.60 1.64
C ASN A 155 -2.16 -21.13 1.50
N VAL A 156 -2.84 -20.77 0.41
CA VAL A 156 -4.13 -21.36 0.05
C VAL A 156 -3.89 -22.46 -0.97
N GLY A 157 -4.27 -23.69 -0.61
CA GLY A 157 -4.27 -24.81 -1.54
C GLY A 157 -5.35 -24.68 -2.62
N VAL A 158 -5.31 -25.57 -3.61
CA VAL A 158 -6.30 -25.63 -4.71
C VAL A 158 -7.75 -25.76 -4.25
N ASN A 159 -7.96 -26.28 -3.03
CA ASN A 159 -9.27 -26.45 -2.41
C ASN A 159 -9.71 -25.25 -1.56
N GLY A 160 -8.97 -24.13 -1.60
CA GLY A 160 -9.24 -22.96 -0.76
C GLY A 160 -8.82 -23.11 0.70
N SER A 161 -8.18 -24.23 1.06
CA SER A 161 -7.83 -24.54 2.45
C SER A 161 -6.46 -24.01 2.86
N ILE A 162 -6.38 -23.43 4.07
CA ILE A 162 -5.13 -23.08 4.75
C ILE A 162 -4.62 -24.32 5.50
N ASP A 163 -3.31 -24.57 5.45
CA ASP A 163 -2.67 -25.68 6.16
C ASP A 163 -2.91 -25.59 7.68
N SER A 164 -3.35 -26.70 8.28
CA SER A 164 -3.68 -26.76 9.70
C SER A 164 -2.48 -26.56 10.61
N ASN A 165 -1.29 -26.97 10.21
CA ASN A 165 -0.07 -26.76 10.98
C ASN A 165 0.27 -25.27 11.02
N THR A 166 0.09 -24.54 9.92
CA THR A 166 0.24 -23.08 9.89
C THR A 166 -0.81 -22.40 10.77
N ALA A 167 -2.07 -22.82 10.69
CA ALA A 167 -3.15 -22.24 11.49
C ALA A 167 -2.97 -22.40 13.01
N GLN A 168 -2.16 -23.36 13.46
CA GLN A 168 -1.84 -23.59 14.88
C GLN A 168 -0.59 -22.83 15.35
N GLN A 169 0.12 -22.12 14.48
CA GLN A 169 1.33 -21.40 14.86
C GLN A 169 1.02 -20.17 15.71
N PRO A 170 1.92 -19.80 16.63
CA PRO A 170 1.71 -18.63 17.50
C PRO A 170 1.68 -17.32 16.71
N ILE A 171 2.32 -17.29 15.54
CA ILE A 171 2.29 -16.16 14.60
C ILE A 171 2.05 -16.69 13.18
N VAL A 172 0.99 -16.19 12.56
CA VAL A 172 0.58 -16.58 11.20
C VAL A 172 0.65 -15.37 10.28
N GLY A 173 1.26 -15.52 9.12
CA GLY A 173 1.41 -14.46 8.13
C GLY A 173 0.60 -14.73 6.87
N PHE A 174 0.07 -13.69 6.24
CA PHE A 174 -0.48 -13.71 4.89
C PHE A 174 0.23 -12.67 4.06
N VAL A 175 0.56 -13.00 2.81
CA VAL A 175 1.16 -12.05 1.88
C VAL A 175 0.31 -12.01 0.62
N LEU A 176 -0.10 -10.82 0.19
CA LEU A 176 -0.96 -10.62 -0.96
C LEU A 176 -0.30 -9.70 -1.99
N ASN A 177 -0.52 -9.97 -3.26
CA ASN A 177 -0.23 -9.05 -4.35
C ASN A 177 -1.53 -8.61 -5.04
N ASN A 178 -1.42 -8.01 -6.22
CA ASN A 178 -2.60 -7.59 -7.00
C ASN A 178 -3.52 -8.76 -7.37
N GLY A 179 -2.95 -9.96 -7.61
CA GLY A 179 -3.68 -11.17 -8.00
C GLY A 179 -4.20 -12.04 -6.85
N GLY A 180 -3.94 -11.68 -5.58
CA GLY A 180 -4.42 -12.42 -4.39
C GLY A 180 -3.28 -12.90 -3.50
N LEU A 181 -3.48 -14.03 -2.81
CA LEU A 181 -2.48 -14.61 -1.92
C LEU A 181 -1.26 -15.12 -2.67
N MET A 182 -0.09 -14.82 -2.14
CA MET A 182 1.19 -15.26 -2.68
C MET A 182 1.62 -16.55 -2.00
N ALA A 183 2.10 -17.51 -2.79
CA ALA A 183 2.68 -18.74 -2.29
C ALA A 183 4.21 -18.68 -2.21
N GLY A 184 4.79 -19.35 -1.21
CA GLY A 184 6.25 -19.52 -1.11
C GLY A 184 7.05 -18.24 -0.83
N VAL A 185 6.41 -17.21 -0.27
CA VAL A 185 7.09 -15.96 0.11
C VAL A 185 7.68 -16.10 1.51
N SER A 186 8.97 -15.80 1.66
CA SER A 186 9.58 -15.56 2.97
C SER A 186 9.52 -14.06 3.32
N VAL A 187 9.36 -13.80 4.61
CA VAL A 187 9.33 -12.45 5.21
C VAL A 187 10.49 -12.21 6.19
N ASP A 188 11.39 -13.19 6.30
CA ASP A 188 12.52 -13.19 7.22
C ASP A 188 13.51 -12.04 6.92
N GLY A 189 14.22 -11.58 7.95
CA GLY A 189 15.19 -10.49 7.83
C GLY A 189 14.57 -9.10 7.74
N SER A 190 13.28 -8.97 8.06
CA SER A 190 12.58 -7.69 8.14
C SER A 190 12.47 -7.21 9.57
N LYS A 191 12.87 -5.97 9.83
CA LYS A 191 12.71 -5.29 11.11
C LYS A 191 11.41 -4.49 11.12
N ILE A 192 10.60 -4.72 12.14
CA ILE A 192 9.37 -3.99 12.41
C ILE A 192 9.62 -3.07 13.61
N SER A 193 9.39 -1.77 13.44
CA SER A 193 9.63 -0.77 14.49
C SER A 193 8.40 0.12 14.66
N PRO A 194 8.10 0.59 15.89
CA PRO A 194 7.05 1.59 16.11
C PRO A 194 7.28 2.83 15.24
N LEU A 195 6.18 3.38 14.71
CA LEU A 195 6.18 4.57 13.88
C LEU A 195 5.41 5.69 14.58
N LEU A 196 6.03 6.86 14.69
CA LEU A 196 5.37 8.08 15.14
C LEU A 196 4.88 8.82 13.90
N LEU A 197 3.57 8.85 13.71
CA LEU A 197 2.89 9.57 12.63
C LEU A 197 2.53 10.98 13.03
#